data_AF-A0A399ZPA8-F1
#
_entry.id   AF-A0A399ZPA8-F1
#
_cell.length_a   1.000
_cell.length_b   1.000
_cell.length_c   1.000
_cell.angle_alpha   90.00
_cell.angle_beta   90.00
_cell.angle_gamma   90.00
#
_symmetry.space_group_name_H-M   'P 1'
#
loop_
_entity.id
_entity.type
_entity.pdbx_description
1 polymer ?
#
loop_
_entity_poly.entity_id
_entity_poly.type
_entity_poly.pdbx_seq_one_letter_code
_entity_poly.pdbx_strand_id
1 'polypeptide(L)'
;MITPEERDFFLEHGYLHVPGILSGDHLTLIQDEFDRVWEMEKPKVNQHRLLKHQAFIDLIEHPPILDRQQAIFGQQVQLLQYDLLRQGPHSDRPPRAWHRDFVFPGDRPLTINTIIMLNEMTEERGPTRVVPGTHLGMQLPPPALRNQPLPGEVAVYAQPGDAVFINGAIWHT
;
A
#
# COMPACT_ATOMS: atom_id res chain seq x y z
N MET A 1 -5.00 -7.43 -15.55
CA MET A 1 -6.46 -7.65 -15.38
C MET A 1 -6.74 -8.29 -14.03
N ILE A 2 -7.52 -7.61 -13.18
CA ILE A 2 -8.01 -8.18 -11.92
C ILE A 2 -9.00 -9.32 -12.23
N THR A 3 -9.00 -10.38 -11.42
CA THR A 3 -10.07 -11.39 -11.52
C THR A 3 -11.31 -10.95 -10.72
N PRO A 4 -12.53 -11.41 -11.07
CA PRO A 4 -13.71 -11.17 -10.24
C PRO A 4 -13.51 -11.59 -8.78
N GLU A 5 -12.77 -12.68 -8.55
CA GLU A 5 -12.47 -13.20 -7.22
C GLU A 5 -11.54 -12.25 -6.44
N GLU A 6 -10.50 -11.70 -7.07
CA GLU A 6 -9.64 -10.69 -6.44
C GLU A 6 -10.43 -9.42 -6.07
N ARG A 7 -11.35 -9.01 -6.96
CA ARG A 7 -12.22 -7.85 -6.72
C ARG A 7 -13.14 -8.09 -5.53
N ASP A 8 -13.83 -9.22 -5.52
CA ASP A 8 -14.81 -9.55 -4.49
C ASP A 8 -14.10 -9.75 -3.13
N PHE A 9 -12.92 -10.38 -3.12
CA PHE A 9 -12.06 -10.47 -1.94
C PHE A 9 -11.68 -9.08 -1.41
N PHE A 10 -11.26 -8.16 -2.29
CA PHE A 10 -10.91 -6.80 -1.87
C PHE A 10 -12.11 -6.05 -1.27
N LEU A 11 -13.29 -6.18 -1.86
CA LEU A 11 -14.50 -5.52 -1.35
C LEU A 11 -14.94 -6.08 0.01
N GLU A 12 -14.82 -7.40 0.21
CA GLU A 12 -15.16 -8.06 1.47
C GLU A 12 -14.14 -7.78 2.59
N HIS A 13 -12.85 -7.89 2.28
CA HIS A 13 -11.79 -7.86 3.30
C HIS A 13 -11.08 -6.50 3.42
N GLY A 14 -11.17 -5.64 2.40
CA GLY A 14 -10.60 -4.30 2.39
C GLY A 14 -9.10 -4.25 2.07
N TYR A 15 -8.50 -5.38 1.69
CA TYR A 15 -7.13 -5.46 1.21
C TYR A 15 -6.98 -6.57 0.16
N LEU A 16 -5.89 -6.53 -0.61
CA LEU A 16 -5.53 -7.56 -1.57
C LEU A 16 -4.00 -7.61 -1.72
N HIS A 17 -3.41 -8.78 -1.47
CA HIS A 17 -1.99 -9.04 -1.76
C HIS A 17 -1.85 -9.67 -3.14
N VAL A 18 -0.99 -9.09 -3.97
CA VAL A 18 -0.76 -9.49 -5.35
C VAL A 18 0.74 -9.79 -5.54
N PRO A 19 1.11 -11.07 -5.69
CA PRO A 19 2.50 -11.44 -5.91
C PRO A 19 3.04 -11.00 -7.27
N GLY A 20 4.32 -10.62 -7.33
CA GLY A 20 5.06 -10.44 -8.57
C GLY A 20 4.50 -9.40 -9.55
N ILE A 21 3.97 -8.28 -9.03
CA ILE A 21 3.52 -7.17 -9.87
C ILE A 21 4.68 -6.53 -10.65
N LEU A 22 5.87 -6.53 -10.03
CA LEU A 22 7.16 -6.23 -10.65
C LEU A 22 8.02 -7.48 -10.59
N SER A 23 8.76 -7.76 -11.67
CA SER A 23 9.63 -8.93 -11.75
C SER A 23 10.81 -8.70 -12.69
N GLY A 24 11.90 -9.45 -12.50
CA GLY A 24 13.07 -9.39 -13.36
C GLY A 24 13.63 -7.97 -13.48
N ASP A 25 14.01 -7.59 -14.70
CA ASP A 25 14.63 -6.29 -15.01
C ASP A 25 13.77 -5.10 -14.56
N HIS A 26 12.44 -5.21 -14.58
CA HIS A 26 11.57 -4.11 -14.14
C HIS A 26 11.66 -3.91 -12.63
N LEU A 27 11.70 -4.97 -11.83
CA LEU A 27 11.90 -4.85 -10.39
C LEU A 27 13.27 -4.24 -10.08
N THR A 28 14.33 -4.75 -10.74
CA THR A 28 15.69 -4.23 -10.56
C THR A 28 15.77 -2.75 -10.92
N LEU A 29 15.17 -2.34 -12.04
CA LEU A 29 15.11 -0.93 -12.45
C LEU A 29 14.47 -0.06 -11.36
N ILE A 30 13.31 -0.46 -10.82
CA ILE A 30 12.61 0.34 -9.80
C ILE A 30 13.40 0.37 -8.48
N GLN A 31 14.11 -0.70 -8.12
CA GLN A 31 14.98 -0.72 -6.95
C GLN A 31 16.17 0.24 -7.11
N ASP A 32 16.85 0.20 -8.25
CA ASP A 32 17.99 1.07 -8.53
C ASP A 32 17.57 2.55 -8.57
N GLU A 33 16.43 2.84 -9.21
CA GLU A 33 15.87 4.18 -9.27
C GLU A 33 15.37 4.67 -7.90
N PHE A 34 14.84 3.77 -7.06
CA PHE A 34 14.50 4.10 -5.67
C PHE A 34 15.72 4.62 -4.92
N ASP A 35 16.83 3.87 -4.89
CA ASP A 35 18.02 4.27 -4.16
C ASP A 35 18.65 5.54 -4.75
N ARG A 36 18.72 5.64 -6.09
CA ARG A 36 19.23 6.83 -6.78
C ARG A 36 18.44 8.09 -6.40
N VAL A 37 17.11 8.02 -6.45
CA VAL A 37 16.25 9.18 -6.17
C VAL A 37 16.17 9.49 -4.69
N TRP A 38 16.18 8.47 -3.82
CA TRP A 38 16.21 8.65 -2.37
C TRP A 38 17.42 9.47 -1.91
N GLU A 39 18.61 9.13 -2.42
CA GLU A 39 19.85 9.86 -2.13
C GLU A 39 19.88 11.26 -2.78
N MET A 40 19.40 11.37 -4.02
CA MET A 40 19.40 12.62 -4.77
C MET A 40 18.46 13.68 -4.20
N GLU A 41 17.19 13.34 -3.99
CA GLU A 41 16.16 14.29 -3.59
C GLU A 41 16.21 14.60 -2.09
N LYS A 42 16.82 13.72 -1.28
CA LYS A 42 16.85 13.72 0.19
C LYS A 42 15.45 13.63 0.83
N PRO A 43 15.22 12.78 1.84
CA PRO A 43 13.89 12.60 2.43
C PRO A 43 13.25 13.91 2.94
N LYS A 44 11.92 14.12 2.78
CA LYS A 44 10.90 13.21 2.21
C LYS A 44 10.81 13.30 0.69
N VAL A 45 10.77 12.14 0.02
CA VAL A 45 10.56 12.05 -1.43
C VAL A 45 9.07 11.87 -1.73
N ASN A 46 8.42 12.98 -2.12
CA ASN A 46 6.97 13.04 -2.38
C ASN A 46 6.64 13.11 -3.88
N GLN A 47 5.35 13.14 -4.20
CA GLN A 47 4.83 13.08 -5.57
C GLN A 47 5.49 14.10 -6.51
N HIS A 48 5.65 15.36 -6.09
CA HIS A 48 6.27 16.40 -6.93
C HIS A 48 7.71 16.09 -7.32
N ARG A 49 8.42 15.30 -6.52
CA ARG A 49 9.78 14.86 -6.79
C ARG A 49 9.80 13.61 -7.65
N LEU A 50 8.91 12.65 -7.38
CA LEU A 50 8.81 11.40 -8.13
C LEU A 50 8.38 11.62 -9.58
N LEU A 51 7.42 12.52 -9.82
CA LEU A 51 6.92 12.84 -11.16
C LEU A 51 7.94 13.60 -12.04
N LYS A 52 9.19 13.72 -11.62
CA LYS A 52 10.32 14.20 -12.45
C LYS A 52 11.11 13.06 -13.08
N HIS A 53 10.93 11.82 -12.61
CA HIS A 53 11.73 10.67 -13.03
C HIS A 53 10.86 9.69 -13.79
N GLN A 54 11.25 9.38 -15.03
CA GLN A 54 10.43 8.60 -15.95
C GLN A 54 10.04 7.23 -15.39
N ALA A 55 10.95 6.54 -14.70
CA ALA A 55 10.67 5.23 -14.11
C ALA A 55 9.47 5.24 -13.14
N PHE A 56 9.27 6.34 -12.40
CA PHE A 56 8.14 6.48 -11.48
C PHE A 56 6.87 6.99 -12.15
N ILE A 57 6.98 7.69 -13.28
CA ILE A 57 5.84 8.03 -14.14
C ILE A 57 5.31 6.75 -14.82
N ASP A 58 6.21 5.93 -15.37
CA ASP A 58 5.83 4.66 -16.00
C ASP A 58 5.23 3.70 -14.95
N LEU A 59 5.73 3.72 -13.71
CA LEU A 59 5.23 2.86 -12.65
C LEU A 59 3.78 3.16 -12.24
N ILE A 60 3.36 4.43 -12.19
CA ILE A 60 1.95 4.76 -11.88
C ILE A 60 0.99 4.35 -13.00
N GLU A 61 1.49 4.22 -14.23
CA GLU A 61 0.76 3.76 -15.41
C GLU A 61 0.87 2.24 -15.63
N HIS A 62 1.63 1.53 -14.78
CA HIS A 62 1.87 0.10 -14.92
C HIS A 62 0.55 -0.69 -14.91
N PRO A 63 0.16 -1.38 -16.00
CA PRO A 63 -1.18 -1.95 -16.15
C PRO A 63 -1.62 -2.88 -15.02
N PRO A 64 -0.76 -3.77 -14.46
CA PRO A 64 -1.13 -4.58 -13.30
C PRO A 64 -1.58 -3.78 -12.07
N ILE A 65 -1.14 -2.53 -11.91
CA ILE A 65 -1.58 -1.60 -10.86
C ILE A 65 -2.85 -0.88 -11.31
N LEU A 66 -2.81 -0.22 -12.47
CA LEU A 66 -3.89 0.64 -12.94
C LEU A 66 -5.19 -0.15 -13.22
N ASP A 67 -5.09 -1.35 -13.79
CA ASP A 67 -6.24 -2.23 -14.05
C ASP A 67 -7.01 -2.55 -12.77
N ARG A 68 -6.31 -2.77 -11.65
CA ARG A 68 -6.93 -3.10 -10.35
C ARG A 68 -7.66 -1.91 -9.76
N GLN A 69 -7.07 -0.73 -9.89
CA GLN A 69 -7.70 0.52 -9.50
C GLN A 69 -8.97 0.78 -10.34
N GLN A 70 -8.86 0.63 -11.66
CA GLN A 70 -9.98 0.83 -12.59
C GLN A 70 -11.10 -0.18 -12.42
N ALA A 71 -10.81 -1.40 -11.98
CA ALA A 71 -11.86 -2.39 -11.74
C ALA A 71 -12.75 -2.07 -10.53
N ILE A 72 -12.26 -1.25 -9.59
CA ILE A 72 -13.05 -0.79 -8.44
C ILE A 72 -13.70 0.57 -8.74
N PHE A 73 -12.95 1.49 -9.33
CA PHE A 73 -13.37 2.89 -9.50
C PHE A 73 -13.90 3.24 -10.91
N GLY A 74 -13.77 2.34 -11.87
CA GLY A 74 -13.97 2.64 -13.28
C GLY A 74 -12.82 3.45 -13.88
N GLN A 75 -13.06 4.07 -15.05
CA GLN A 75 -12.00 4.75 -15.81
C GLN A 75 -11.57 6.11 -15.24
N GLN A 76 -12.26 6.63 -14.22
CA GLN A 76 -12.01 7.96 -13.64
C GLN A 76 -11.19 7.86 -12.34
N VAL A 77 -10.05 7.18 -12.42
CA VAL A 77 -9.08 7.10 -11.31
C VAL A 77 -8.14 8.29 -11.30
N GLN A 78 -7.90 8.84 -10.12
CA GLN A 78 -6.99 9.96 -9.91
C GLN A 78 -5.91 9.56 -8.91
N LEU A 79 -4.66 9.91 -9.22
CA LEU A 79 -3.56 9.81 -8.27
C LEU A 79 -3.72 10.89 -7.18
N LEU A 80 -3.90 10.46 -5.93
CA LEU A 80 -4.06 11.37 -4.80
C LEU A 80 -2.73 11.71 -4.13
N GLN A 81 -1.89 10.71 -3.91
CA GLN A 81 -0.59 10.84 -3.24
C GLN A 81 0.35 9.76 -3.76
N TYR A 82 1.64 10.08 -3.80
CA TYR A 82 2.68 9.15 -4.22
C TYR A 82 3.99 9.46 -3.49
N ASP A 83 4.53 8.49 -2.76
CA ASP A 83 5.72 8.68 -1.92
C ASP A 83 6.63 7.45 -1.95
N LEU A 84 7.92 7.66 -1.69
CA LEU A 84 8.82 6.59 -1.30
C LEU A 84 8.86 6.46 0.21
N LEU A 85 8.86 5.21 0.68
CA LEU A 85 8.95 4.87 2.09
C LEU A 85 10.17 3.98 2.32
N ARG A 86 11.02 4.39 3.27
CA ARG A 86 12.16 3.58 3.74
C ARG A 86 12.13 3.57 5.26
N GLN A 87 12.09 2.38 5.85
CA GLN A 87 12.29 2.19 7.28
C GLN A 87 13.71 1.68 7.51
N GLY A 88 14.49 2.42 8.29
CA GLY A 88 15.83 1.99 8.70
C GLY A 88 15.77 0.94 9.81
N PRO A 89 16.86 0.19 10.03
CA PRO A 89 16.95 -0.72 11.17
C PRO A 89 16.88 0.05 12.50
N HIS A 90 16.59 -0.66 13.58
CA HIS A 90 16.57 -0.11 14.96
C HIS A 90 15.59 1.04 15.16
N SER A 91 14.38 0.94 14.58
CA SER A 91 13.29 1.88 14.85
C SER A 91 12.81 1.77 16.29
N ASP A 92 12.78 2.88 17.02
CA ASP A 92 12.18 2.98 18.36
C ASP A 92 10.65 3.18 18.31
N ARG A 93 10.04 3.14 17.12
CA ARG A 93 8.59 3.28 16.95
C ARG A 93 7.87 2.02 17.41
N PRO A 94 6.63 2.14 17.90
CA PRO A 94 5.85 0.96 18.25
C PRO A 94 5.64 0.06 17.02
N PRO A 95 5.62 -1.28 17.18
CA PRO A 95 5.40 -2.22 16.08
C PRO A 95 4.04 -2.08 15.38
N ARG A 96 3.09 -1.41 16.03
CA ARG A 96 1.74 -1.13 15.52
C ARG A 96 1.42 0.34 15.79
N ALA A 97 0.72 0.95 14.84
CA ALA A 97 0.14 2.27 14.99
C ALA A 97 -1.19 2.30 14.24
N TRP A 98 -2.20 1.61 14.76
CA TRP A 98 -3.49 1.45 14.08
C TRP A 98 -4.11 2.78 13.72
N HIS A 99 -4.40 2.93 12.44
CA HIS A 99 -5.05 4.11 11.88
C HIS A 99 -5.91 3.74 10.68
N ARG A 100 -6.65 4.73 10.20
CA ARG A 100 -7.35 4.76 8.91
C ARG A 100 -6.90 6.04 8.23
N ASP A 101 -6.72 6.02 6.92
CA ASP A 101 -6.35 7.22 6.19
C ASP A 101 -7.54 8.15 6.01
N PHE A 102 -8.72 7.56 5.76
CA PHE A 102 -9.95 8.30 5.51
C PHE A 102 -11.12 7.76 6.33
N VAL A 103 -12.00 8.68 6.72
CA VAL A 103 -13.33 8.40 7.29
C VAL A 103 -14.34 9.04 6.36
N PHE A 104 -15.13 8.21 5.68
CA PHE A 104 -16.17 8.69 4.77
C PHE A 104 -17.42 7.79 4.88
N PRO A 105 -18.64 8.36 4.83
CA PRO A 105 -19.87 7.58 4.85
C PRO A 105 -20.11 6.87 3.51
N GLY A 106 -20.43 5.59 3.55
CA GLY A 106 -20.77 4.81 2.36
C GLY A 106 -20.29 3.37 2.44
N ASP A 107 -20.72 2.56 1.47
CA ASP A 107 -20.39 1.15 1.32
C ASP A 107 -19.35 0.88 0.22
N ARG A 108 -18.99 1.90 -0.56
CA ARG A 108 -17.99 1.81 -1.63
C ARG A 108 -16.63 2.36 -1.21
N PRO A 109 -15.52 1.74 -1.66
CA PRO A 109 -14.20 2.34 -1.52
C PRO A 109 -14.17 3.75 -2.12
N LEU A 110 -13.50 4.69 -1.44
CA LEU A 110 -13.23 6.04 -1.95
C LEU A 110 -11.78 6.18 -2.42
N THR A 111 -10.87 5.49 -1.74
CA THR A 111 -9.43 5.48 -2.05
C THR A 111 -8.88 4.06 -1.88
N ILE A 112 -7.88 3.72 -2.69
CA ILE A 112 -7.09 2.51 -2.54
C ILE A 112 -5.62 2.90 -2.62
N ASN A 113 -4.84 2.57 -1.59
CA ASN A 113 -3.40 2.71 -1.64
C ASN A 113 -2.78 1.43 -2.20
N THR A 114 -1.86 1.58 -3.15
CA THR A 114 -1.01 0.49 -3.64
C THR A 114 0.36 0.60 -2.98
N ILE A 115 0.74 -0.38 -2.18
CA ILE A 115 2.05 -0.46 -1.53
C ILE A 115 2.88 -1.50 -2.29
N ILE A 116 3.94 -1.06 -2.97
CA ILE A 116 4.84 -1.95 -3.72
C ILE A 116 6.04 -2.28 -2.82
N MET A 117 6.27 -3.57 -2.61
CA MET A 117 7.34 -4.04 -1.74
C MET A 117 8.63 -4.17 -2.55
N LEU A 118 9.62 -3.33 -2.27
CA LEU A 118 10.93 -3.40 -2.94
C LEU A 118 11.93 -4.30 -2.20
N ASN A 119 11.59 -4.70 -0.97
CA ASN A 119 12.34 -5.66 -0.19
C ASN A 119 11.37 -6.69 0.39
N GLU A 120 11.91 -7.84 0.78
CA GLU A 120 11.13 -8.85 1.49
C GLU A 120 10.62 -8.28 2.82
N MET A 121 9.33 -8.47 3.07
CA MET A 121 8.65 -8.09 4.30
C MET A 121 8.51 -9.31 5.21
N THR A 122 9.27 -9.30 6.30
CA THR A 122 9.22 -10.28 7.40
C THR A 122 8.71 -9.60 8.67
N GLU A 123 8.38 -10.39 9.70
CA GLU A 123 7.93 -9.86 10.99
C GLU A 123 8.91 -8.82 11.57
N GLU A 124 10.21 -9.12 11.50
CA GLU A 124 11.28 -8.25 12.00
C GLU A 124 11.40 -6.93 11.23
N ARG A 125 10.97 -6.90 9.97
CA ARG A 125 11.00 -5.71 9.11
C ARG A 125 9.73 -4.87 9.21
N GLY A 126 8.76 -5.27 10.02
CA GLY A 126 7.52 -4.54 10.26
C GLY A 126 6.59 -4.60 9.04
N PRO A 127 5.95 -5.75 8.79
CA PRO A 127 5.01 -5.87 7.67
C PRO A 127 3.80 -4.97 7.91
N THR A 128 3.21 -4.47 6.84
CA THR A 128 1.89 -3.83 6.95
C THR A 128 0.90 -4.83 7.54
N ARG A 129 0.17 -4.39 8.56
CA ARG A 129 -0.91 -5.18 9.16
C ARG A 129 -2.24 -4.55 8.82
N VAL A 130 -3.26 -5.38 8.68
CA VAL A 130 -4.64 -4.94 8.43
C VAL A 130 -5.59 -5.66 9.38
N VAL A 131 -6.74 -5.07 9.67
CA VAL A 131 -7.87 -5.78 10.29
C VAL A 131 -8.99 -5.89 9.25
N PRO A 132 -9.18 -7.07 8.63
CA PRO A 132 -10.15 -7.24 7.56
C PRO A 132 -11.57 -6.83 7.96
N GLY A 133 -12.31 -6.21 7.03
CA GLY A 133 -13.71 -5.80 7.24
C GLY A 133 -13.91 -4.49 8.00
N THR A 134 -12.86 -3.92 8.62
CA THR A 134 -12.97 -2.64 9.36
C THR A 134 -13.26 -1.43 8.47
N HIS A 135 -12.98 -1.53 7.17
CA HIS A 135 -13.32 -0.53 6.16
C HIS A 135 -14.83 -0.38 5.96
N LEU A 136 -15.63 -1.40 6.28
CA LEU A 136 -17.10 -1.37 6.15
C LEU A 136 -17.80 -0.52 7.22
N GLY A 137 -17.12 -0.19 8.31
CA GLY A 137 -17.61 0.71 9.35
C GLY A 137 -16.98 2.09 9.27
N MET A 138 -17.43 3.03 10.10
CA MET A 138 -16.82 4.37 10.24
C MET A 138 -15.99 4.54 11.52
N GLN A 139 -15.79 3.46 12.29
CA GLN A 139 -15.11 3.52 13.57
C GLN A 139 -13.61 3.77 13.38
N LEU A 140 -13.04 4.67 14.18
CA LEU A 140 -11.59 4.80 14.32
C LEU A 140 -11.06 3.72 15.29
N PRO A 141 -9.82 3.24 15.10
CA PRO A 141 -9.16 2.42 16.11
C PRO A 141 -9.18 3.12 17.48
N PRO A 142 -9.64 2.45 18.56
CA PRO A 142 -9.66 3.07 19.88
C PRO A 142 -8.24 3.47 20.32
N PRO A 143 -8.03 4.68 20.90
CA PRO A 143 -6.70 5.13 21.30
C PRO A 143 -5.97 4.15 22.22
N ALA A 144 -6.70 3.45 23.10
CA ALA A 144 -6.14 2.47 24.02
C ALA A 144 -5.57 1.21 23.32
N LEU A 145 -6.03 0.91 22.10
CA LEU A 145 -5.61 -0.25 21.33
C LEU A 145 -4.62 0.11 20.21
N ARG A 146 -4.30 1.40 20.02
CA ARG A 146 -3.53 1.92 18.88
C ARG A 146 -2.22 1.17 18.61
N ASN A 147 -1.51 0.78 19.67
CA ASN A 147 -0.21 0.11 19.56
C ASN A 147 -0.26 -1.37 20.00
N GLN A 148 -1.47 -1.91 20.19
CA GLN A 148 -1.69 -3.27 20.68
C GLN A 148 -2.01 -4.23 19.53
N PRO A 149 -1.70 -5.53 19.65
CA PRO A 149 -2.27 -6.54 18.78
C PRO A 149 -3.80 -6.51 18.81
N LEU A 150 -4.43 -6.64 17.65
CA LEU A 150 -5.89 -6.72 17.53
C LEU A 150 -6.33 -8.14 17.16
N PRO A 151 -7.46 -8.63 17.72
CA PRO A 151 -8.04 -9.89 17.28
C PRO A 151 -8.36 -9.85 15.77
N GLY A 152 -7.93 -10.88 15.05
CA GLY A 152 -8.16 -10.99 13.60
C GLY A 152 -7.28 -10.09 12.74
N GLU A 153 -6.25 -9.44 13.30
CA GLU A 153 -5.25 -8.77 12.47
C GLU A 153 -4.52 -9.76 11.55
N VAL A 154 -4.17 -9.30 10.36
CA VAL A 154 -3.40 -10.06 9.37
C VAL A 154 -2.14 -9.28 9.06
N ALA A 155 -0.97 -9.91 9.24
CA ALA A 155 0.29 -9.42 8.72
C ALA A 155 0.41 -9.80 7.25
N VAL A 156 0.68 -8.81 6.39
CA VAL A 156 0.90 -9.06 4.97
C VAL A 156 2.40 -9.24 4.73
N TYR A 157 2.86 -10.49 4.79
CA TYR A 157 4.20 -10.86 4.35
C TYR A 157 4.26 -10.87 2.83
N ALA A 158 5.33 -10.32 2.28
CA ALA A 158 5.43 -10.03 0.86
C ALA A 158 6.87 -10.14 0.38
N GLN A 159 7.06 -10.59 -0.85
CA GLN A 159 8.35 -10.69 -1.50
C GLN A 159 8.66 -9.42 -2.31
N PRO A 160 9.94 -9.16 -2.64
CA PRO A 160 10.28 -8.07 -3.55
C PRO A 160 9.50 -8.18 -4.87
N GLY A 161 8.86 -7.09 -5.28
CA GLY A 161 8.01 -7.03 -6.46
C GLY A 161 6.54 -7.36 -6.23
N ASP A 162 6.15 -7.77 -5.02
CA ASP A 162 4.75 -7.90 -4.65
C ASP A 162 4.12 -6.51 -4.42
N ALA A 163 2.79 -6.45 -4.54
CA ALA A 163 2.02 -5.29 -4.13
C ALA A 163 0.89 -5.65 -3.17
N VAL A 164 0.60 -4.73 -2.25
CA VAL A 164 -0.56 -4.80 -1.36
C VAL A 164 -1.46 -3.61 -1.64
N PHE A 165 -2.69 -3.89 -2.02
CA PHE A 165 -3.74 -2.89 -2.18
C PHE A 165 -4.52 -2.83 -0.87
N ILE A 166 -4.70 -1.64 -0.31
CA ILE A 166 -5.51 -1.45 0.90
C ILE A 166 -6.58 -0.39 0.63
N ASN A 167 -7.80 -0.65 1.09
CA ASN A 167 -8.85 0.36 1.14
C ASN A 167 -8.41 1.46 2.12
N GLY A 168 -8.46 2.74 1.74
CA GLY A 168 -8.02 3.82 2.62
C GLY A 168 -8.82 3.95 3.92
N ALA A 169 -9.97 3.26 4.01
CA ALA A 169 -10.77 3.16 5.21
C ALA A 169 -10.44 1.92 6.06
N ILE A 170 -9.57 1.00 5.66
CA ILE A 170 -9.22 -0.16 6.49
C ILE A 170 -8.34 0.25 7.67
N TRP A 171 -8.53 -0.40 8.82
CA TRP A 171 -7.59 -0.29 9.93
C TRP A 171 -6.29 -0.97 9.54
N HIS A 172 -5.19 -0.21 9.52
CA HIS A 172 -3.87 -0.72 9.19
C HIS A 172 -2.76 -0.07 10.00
N THR A 173 -1.56 -0.65 9.93
CA THR A 173 -0.33 -0.16 10.58
C THR A 173 0.85 -0.19 9.64
#